data_AF-A0A662J2Z9-F1
#
_entry.id   AF-A0A662J2Z9-F1
#
_cell.length_a   1.000
_cell.length_b   1.000
_cell.length_c   1.000
_cell.angle_alpha   90.00
_cell.angle_beta   90.00
_cell.angle_gamma   90.00
#
_symmetry.space_group_name_H-M   'P 1'
#
loop_
_entity.id
_entity.type
_entity.pdbx_description
1 polymer ?
#
loop_
_entity_poly.entity_id
_entity_poly.type
_entity_poly.pdbx_seq_one_letter_code
_entity_poly.pdbx_strand_id
1 'polypeptide(L)'
;MKLSREAVDKLREVEGVEAVLTDPEDLYVYAREKPFSSSPRYIPVAVVKVKPNAVEQVANLAVKLGLTPIIRGEGELNQPKLLVIDSFTTPDLDQLEEEAKAAEAKMATAKEQALSEILKTGINTPRRFSIALEGILRSRQPELCKECKVCTGYCTVAPFFNYVETWSSKGRLMLIHGYKAGELKPTPKLAEVVYSCTLCGACFMRCLHGGFPNLETFRAIMAARRDLGKEGLAPESFKAMAENVSSLGNPFASTPDMRWMWLEEVEPAIKVGGKAEILYWVGCTTGIRFPEVAKAVVELLRIGGVDFTVLGEPEGCCGDPLFLAGMWEEAEKAALKVLEVIKKGGYSTLVTACAGCYHAFSIHYPELLGIELPCEVLHVSQLLERMLKENKLTPGRLEVKVSYHDPCELGRLSGVYEPPRKVLRSIEGLELREPRFNRERSRCCGGGGGLWAYKNQVSMDAASLRLTKDIQPLNVDKLVTACPACYMNFKYTALDRSLPVEVIDLAELVLEAVQVEQKNG
;
A
#
# COMPACT_ATOMS: atom_id res chain seq x y z
N MET A 1 -10.35 -28.65 21.32
CA MET A 1 -9.72 -28.71 22.66
C MET A 1 -8.71 -27.58 22.73
N LYS A 2 -8.79 -26.68 23.72
CA LYS A 2 -7.79 -25.61 23.88
C LYS A 2 -6.55 -26.16 24.56
N LEU A 3 -5.38 -25.69 24.16
CA LEU A 3 -4.12 -26.01 24.83
C LEU A 3 -4.11 -25.38 26.24
N SER A 4 -3.56 -26.07 27.24
CA SER A 4 -3.49 -25.53 28.61
C SER A 4 -2.48 -24.39 28.68
N ARG A 5 -2.67 -23.46 29.62
CA ARG A 5 -1.74 -22.34 29.84
C ARG A 5 -0.32 -22.84 30.15
N GLU A 6 -0.20 -23.86 31.00
CA GLU A 6 1.09 -24.48 31.33
C GLU A 6 1.80 -25.06 30.09
N ALA A 7 1.05 -25.68 29.17
CA ALA A 7 1.64 -26.20 27.94
C ALA A 7 2.08 -25.08 26.99
N VAL A 8 1.34 -23.97 26.93
CA VAL A 8 1.75 -22.77 26.17
C VAL A 8 3.02 -22.17 26.75
N ASP A 9 3.11 -22.03 28.08
CA ASP A 9 4.27 -21.45 28.75
C ASP A 9 5.52 -22.32 28.54
N LYS A 10 5.41 -23.64 28.67
CA LYS A 10 6.50 -24.58 28.35
C LYS A 10 6.99 -24.47 26.91
N LEU A 11 6.10 -24.28 25.94
CA LEU A 11 6.48 -24.07 24.54
C LEU A 11 7.24 -22.75 24.36
N ARG A 12 6.83 -21.68 25.06
CA ARG A 12 7.48 -20.36 24.97
C ARG A 12 8.89 -20.33 25.56
N GLU A 13 9.17 -21.17 26.54
CA GLU A 13 10.48 -21.29 27.18
C GLU A 13 11.55 -21.96 26.29
N VAL A 14 11.14 -22.61 25.20
CA VAL A 14 12.08 -23.23 24.25
C VAL A 14 12.85 -22.15 23.50
N GLU A 15 14.18 -22.20 23.59
CA GLU A 15 15.06 -21.28 22.87
C GLU A 15 14.80 -21.35 21.35
N GLY A 16 14.62 -20.18 20.72
CA GLY A 16 14.31 -20.08 19.29
C GLY A 16 12.81 -20.14 18.95
N VAL A 17 11.91 -20.27 19.94
CA VAL A 17 10.48 -20.01 19.76
C VAL A 17 10.22 -18.51 19.71
N GLU A 18 9.56 -18.05 18.66
CA GLU A 18 9.26 -16.63 18.42
C GLU A 18 7.80 -16.28 18.78
N ALA A 19 6.88 -17.24 18.63
CA ALA A 19 5.49 -17.09 19.04
C ALA A 19 4.81 -18.45 19.25
N VAL A 20 3.86 -18.50 20.20
CA VAL A 20 2.91 -19.61 20.35
C VAL A 20 1.52 -19.04 20.14
N LEU A 21 0.87 -19.48 19.06
CA LEU A 21 -0.42 -18.98 18.58
C LEU A 21 -1.53 -19.97 18.93
N THR A 22 -2.57 -19.47 19.59
CA THR A 22 -3.72 -20.28 20.02
C THR A 22 -5.07 -19.63 19.68
N ASP A 23 -5.04 -18.46 19.04
CA ASP A 23 -6.26 -17.74 18.73
C ASP A 23 -6.97 -18.35 17.51
N PRO A 24 -8.31 -18.39 17.49
CA PRO A 24 -9.07 -19.01 16.40
C PRO A 24 -8.66 -18.54 15.00
N GLU A 25 -8.32 -17.26 14.84
CA GLU A 25 -7.88 -16.65 13.59
C GLU A 25 -6.55 -17.23 13.11
N ASP A 26 -5.55 -17.40 13.99
CA ASP A 26 -4.29 -18.01 13.61
C ASP A 26 -4.52 -19.48 13.25
N LEU A 27 -5.22 -20.21 14.12
CA LEU A 27 -5.48 -21.63 13.91
C LEU A 27 -6.22 -21.85 12.59
N TYR A 28 -7.14 -20.96 12.23
CA TYR A 28 -7.86 -20.98 10.96
C TYR A 28 -6.93 -20.80 9.75
N VAL A 29 -6.03 -19.83 9.80
CA VAL A 29 -5.05 -19.58 8.72
C VAL A 29 -4.14 -20.79 8.55
N TYR A 30 -3.65 -21.36 9.63
CA TYR A 30 -2.72 -22.49 9.58
C TYR A 30 -3.41 -23.85 9.37
N ALA A 31 -4.73 -23.96 9.55
CA ALA A 31 -5.48 -25.19 9.26
C ALA A 31 -5.66 -25.46 7.76
N ARG A 32 -5.43 -24.46 6.91
CA ARG A 32 -5.75 -24.51 5.48
C ARG A 32 -4.47 -24.55 4.65
N GLU A 33 -4.11 -25.76 4.22
CA GLU A 33 -2.97 -25.98 3.32
C GLU A 33 -3.24 -25.40 1.92
N LYS A 34 -4.50 -25.42 1.49
CA LYS A 34 -4.99 -24.87 0.22
C LYS A 34 -5.86 -23.65 0.51
N PRO A 35 -5.46 -22.43 0.11
CA PRO A 35 -6.31 -21.26 0.26
C PRO A 35 -7.66 -21.52 -0.41
N PHE A 36 -8.75 -21.17 0.29
CA PHE A 36 -10.13 -21.26 -0.22
C PHE A 36 -10.67 -22.69 -0.50
N SER A 37 -10.01 -23.76 -0.03
CA SER A 37 -10.59 -25.12 -0.08
C SER A 37 -11.77 -25.29 0.89
N SER A 38 -12.42 -26.46 0.86
CA SER A 38 -13.39 -26.83 1.90
C SER A 38 -12.78 -26.77 3.31
N SER A 39 -13.63 -26.58 4.32
CA SER A 39 -13.19 -26.46 5.71
C SER A 39 -12.38 -27.70 6.12
N PRO A 40 -11.22 -27.52 6.76
CA PRO A 40 -10.35 -28.64 7.10
C PRO A 40 -11.01 -29.54 8.13
N ARG A 41 -10.76 -30.85 8.02
CA ARG A 41 -11.32 -31.85 8.94
C ARG A 41 -10.81 -31.67 10.37
N TYR A 42 -9.58 -31.17 10.52
CA TYR A 42 -8.95 -30.90 11.80
C TYR A 42 -8.35 -29.50 11.80
N ILE A 43 -8.58 -28.77 12.89
CA ILE A 43 -7.96 -27.46 13.16
C ILE A 43 -6.85 -27.71 14.19
N PRO A 44 -5.63 -27.18 14.01
CA PRO A 44 -4.57 -27.32 14.98
C PRO A 44 -4.98 -26.70 16.31
N VAL A 45 -4.47 -27.27 17.42
CA VAL A 45 -4.74 -26.73 18.77
C VAL A 45 -3.78 -25.60 19.13
N ALA A 46 -2.63 -25.54 18.45
CA ALA A 46 -1.63 -24.49 18.55
C ALA A 46 -0.77 -24.45 17.28
N VAL A 47 -0.22 -23.27 16.99
CA VAL A 47 0.86 -23.08 16.02
C VAL A 47 2.05 -22.48 16.76
N VAL A 48 3.26 -23.00 16.53
CA VAL A 48 4.48 -22.49 17.15
C VAL A 48 5.38 -21.94 16.06
N LYS A 49 5.57 -20.62 16.06
CA LYS A 49 6.55 -19.95 15.20
C LYS A 49 7.93 -20.15 15.78
N VAL A 50 8.85 -20.69 14.98
CA VAL A 50 10.20 -21.05 15.44
C VAL A 50 11.27 -20.65 14.44
N LYS A 51 12.48 -20.43 14.95
CA LYS A 51 13.70 -20.47 14.13
C LYS A 51 14.00 -21.91 13.71
N PRO A 52 14.70 -22.13 12.57
CA PRO A 52 14.99 -23.48 12.07
C PRO A 52 15.68 -24.41 13.08
N ASN A 53 16.52 -23.87 13.97
CA ASN A 53 17.24 -24.64 14.99
C ASN A 53 16.35 -25.16 16.13
N ALA A 54 15.14 -24.63 16.33
CA ALA A 54 14.25 -25.00 17.43
C ALA A 54 13.19 -26.05 17.04
N VAL A 55 13.10 -26.42 15.75
CA VAL A 55 12.07 -27.34 15.22
C VAL A 55 12.05 -28.68 15.95
N GLU A 56 13.21 -29.33 16.10
CA GLU A 56 13.31 -30.65 16.72
C GLU A 56 12.94 -30.61 18.22
N GLN A 57 13.41 -29.60 18.95
CA GLN A 57 13.11 -29.45 20.37
C GLN A 57 11.61 -29.22 20.61
N VAL A 58 10.96 -28.39 19.79
CA VAL A 58 9.52 -28.14 19.87
C VAL A 58 8.73 -29.40 19.49
N ALA A 59 9.14 -30.14 18.45
CA ALA A 59 8.48 -31.39 18.07
C ALA A 59 8.52 -32.42 19.21
N ASN A 60 9.70 -32.60 19.82
CA ASN A 60 9.87 -33.51 20.97
C ASN A 60 9.02 -33.09 22.17
N LEU A 61 8.93 -31.80 22.46
CA LEU A 61 8.09 -31.28 23.54
C LEU A 61 6.60 -31.46 23.23
N ALA A 62 6.16 -31.23 21.99
CA ALA A 62 4.79 -31.43 21.57
C ALA A 62 4.32 -32.89 21.79
N VAL A 63 5.15 -33.87 21.45
CA VAL A 63 4.86 -35.30 21.70
C VAL A 63 4.72 -35.57 23.21
N LYS A 64 5.61 -35.01 24.05
CA LYS A 64 5.52 -35.13 25.51
C LYS A 64 4.24 -34.50 26.08
N LEU A 65 3.72 -33.47 25.42
CA LEU A 65 2.44 -32.82 25.76
C LEU A 65 1.21 -33.58 25.19
N GLY A 66 1.41 -34.72 24.54
CA GLY A 66 0.33 -35.52 23.94
C GLY A 66 -0.27 -34.89 22.69
N LEU A 67 0.52 -34.09 21.96
CA LEU A 67 0.16 -33.45 20.71
C LEU A 67 0.87 -34.14 19.53
N THR A 68 0.30 -34.00 18.34
CA THR A 68 0.91 -34.47 17.10
C THR A 68 1.61 -33.29 16.41
N PRO A 69 2.96 -33.18 16.48
CA PRO A 69 3.67 -32.12 15.78
C PRO A 69 3.64 -32.35 14.26
N ILE A 70 3.38 -31.29 13.50
CA ILE A 70 3.48 -31.26 12.04
C ILE A 70 4.27 -30.02 11.65
N ILE A 71 5.33 -30.19 10.86
CA ILE A 71 6.07 -29.05 10.32
C ILE A 71 5.25 -28.44 9.19
N ARG A 72 5.06 -27.13 9.19
CA ARG A 72 4.33 -26.44 8.14
C ARG A 72 4.93 -26.76 6.77
N GLY A 73 4.09 -27.06 5.78
CA GLY A 73 4.54 -27.49 4.45
C GLY A 73 4.71 -29.01 4.35
N GLU A 74 5.14 -29.66 5.44
CA GLU A 74 5.43 -31.09 5.48
C GLU A 74 4.26 -31.88 6.08
N GLY A 75 3.83 -32.95 5.41
CA GLY A 75 2.74 -33.81 5.89
C GLY A 75 1.34 -33.22 5.69
N GLU A 76 0.32 -33.98 6.10
CA GLU A 76 -1.10 -33.63 5.96
C GLU A 76 -1.74 -33.33 7.31
N LEU A 77 -2.58 -32.29 7.37
CA LEU A 77 -3.39 -31.95 8.56
C LEU A 77 -4.60 -32.88 8.74
N ASN A 78 -4.37 -34.20 8.82
CA ASN A 78 -5.41 -35.24 8.82
C ASN A 78 -5.57 -36.01 10.16
N GLN A 79 -4.91 -35.55 11.23
CA GLN A 79 -4.95 -36.19 12.56
C GLN A 79 -5.54 -35.25 13.63
N PRO A 80 -6.05 -35.77 14.76
CA PRO A 80 -6.48 -34.93 15.88
C PRO A 80 -5.28 -34.39 16.70
N LYS A 81 -5.52 -33.37 17.53
CA LYS A 81 -4.53 -32.76 18.46
C LYS A 81 -3.24 -32.25 17.78
N LEU A 82 -3.37 -31.68 16.59
CA LEU A 82 -2.22 -31.15 15.83
C LEU A 82 -1.59 -29.93 16.48
N LEU A 83 -0.27 -29.89 16.51
CA LEU A 83 0.54 -28.70 16.75
C LEU A 83 1.34 -28.41 15.48
N VAL A 84 1.09 -27.27 14.84
CA VAL A 84 1.83 -26.89 13.64
C VAL A 84 3.10 -26.14 14.05
N ILE A 85 4.25 -26.60 13.57
CA ILE A 85 5.54 -25.94 13.76
C ILE A 85 5.82 -25.11 12.50
N ASP A 86 5.77 -23.80 12.62
CA ASP A 86 6.06 -22.86 11.54
C ASP A 86 7.50 -22.36 11.63
N SER A 87 8.39 -23.02 10.88
CA SER A 87 9.79 -22.64 10.72
C SER A 87 10.05 -21.75 9.50
N PHE A 88 9.00 -21.27 8.81
CA PHE A 88 9.18 -20.51 7.57
C PHE A 88 9.91 -19.20 7.83
N THR A 89 11.16 -19.12 7.38
CA THR A 89 11.84 -17.84 7.23
C THR A 89 11.48 -17.27 5.86
N THR A 90 11.03 -16.02 5.85
CA THR A 90 10.74 -15.33 4.59
C THR A 90 12.05 -14.75 4.07
N PRO A 91 12.49 -15.11 2.85
CA PRO A 91 13.72 -14.58 2.28
C PRO A 91 13.58 -13.08 1.99
N ASP A 92 14.70 -12.36 1.86
CA ASP A 92 14.66 -10.96 1.44
C ASP A 92 14.03 -10.85 0.04
N LEU A 93 13.44 -9.69 -0.25
CA LEU A 93 12.78 -9.42 -1.54
C LEU A 93 13.70 -9.67 -2.73
N ASP A 94 15.01 -9.48 -2.55
CA ASP A 94 16.00 -9.75 -3.60
C ASP A 94 15.96 -11.19 -4.07
N GLN A 95 15.90 -12.14 -3.13
CA GLN A 95 15.78 -13.56 -3.45
C GLN A 95 14.41 -13.87 -4.05
N LEU A 96 13.33 -13.30 -3.50
CA LEU A 96 11.99 -13.49 -4.04
C LEU A 96 11.85 -12.96 -5.48
N GLU A 97 12.59 -11.91 -5.86
CA GLU A 97 12.59 -11.42 -7.23
C GLU A 97 13.35 -12.33 -8.18
N GLU A 98 14.45 -12.94 -7.75
CA GLU A 98 15.14 -13.91 -8.61
C GLU A 98 14.29 -15.18 -8.79
N GLU A 99 13.61 -15.64 -7.73
CA GLU A 99 12.60 -16.70 -7.82
C GLU A 99 11.44 -16.30 -8.74
N ALA A 100 10.99 -15.04 -8.65
CA ALA A 100 9.93 -14.49 -9.49
C ALA A 100 10.30 -14.49 -10.97
N LYS A 101 11.45 -13.91 -11.31
CA LYS A 101 11.97 -13.89 -12.68
C LYS A 101 12.17 -15.29 -13.24
N ALA A 102 12.68 -16.22 -12.43
CA ALA A 102 12.84 -17.61 -12.83
C ALA A 102 11.48 -18.28 -13.11
N ALA A 103 10.46 -17.99 -12.30
CA ALA A 103 9.09 -18.47 -12.52
C ALA A 103 8.48 -17.84 -13.78
N GLU A 104 8.59 -16.52 -13.97
CA GLU A 104 8.12 -15.80 -15.16
C GLU A 104 8.77 -16.31 -16.43
N ALA A 105 10.10 -16.53 -16.43
CA ALA A 105 10.82 -17.09 -17.56
C ALA A 105 10.32 -18.51 -17.91
N LYS A 106 10.12 -19.37 -16.91
CA LYS A 106 9.54 -20.71 -17.11
C LYS A 106 8.12 -20.64 -17.68
N MET A 107 7.28 -19.72 -17.18
CA MET A 107 5.92 -19.51 -17.67
C MET A 107 5.90 -18.95 -19.09
N ALA A 108 6.80 -18.04 -19.45
CA ALA A 108 6.94 -17.51 -20.80
C ALA A 108 7.33 -18.62 -21.79
N THR A 109 8.32 -19.45 -21.44
CA THR A 109 8.70 -20.62 -22.26
C THR A 109 7.56 -21.62 -22.37
N ALA A 110 6.84 -21.92 -21.28
CA ALA A 110 5.69 -22.82 -21.29
C ALA A 110 4.53 -22.26 -22.15
N LYS A 111 4.28 -20.95 -22.07
CA LYS A 111 3.27 -20.25 -22.88
C LYS A 111 3.66 -20.24 -24.36
N GLU A 112 4.92 -20.02 -24.69
CA GLU A 112 5.44 -20.04 -26.06
C GLU A 112 5.42 -21.44 -26.66
N GLN A 113 5.76 -22.48 -25.87
CA GLN A 113 5.61 -23.88 -26.26
C GLN A 113 4.14 -24.25 -26.49
N ALA A 114 3.25 -23.91 -25.55
CA ALA A 114 1.82 -24.13 -25.69
C ALA A 114 1.25 -23.39 -26.91
N LEU A 115 1.65 -22.14 -27.14
CA LEU A 115 1.21 -21.34 -28.29
C LEU A 115 1.76 -21.89 -29.61
N SER A 116 3.04 -22.33 -29.65
CA SER A 116 3.66 -22.98 -30.81
C SER A 116 2.94 -24.28 -31.17
N GLU A 117 2.56 -25.07 -30.17
CA GLU A 117 1.82 -26.33 -30.34
C GLU A 117 0.37 -26.09 -30.80
N ILE A 118 -0.29 -25.05 -30.28
CA ILE A 118 -1.61 -24.58 -30.73
C ILE A 118 -1.57 -24.09 -32.19
N LEU A 119 -0.57 -23.28 -32.55
CA LEU A 119 -0.38 -22.73 -33.91
C LEU A 119 -0.02 -23.81 -34.93
N LYS A 120 0.74 -24.84 -34.53
CA LYS A 120 1.09 -25.97 -35.41
C LYS A 120 -0.08 -26.91 -35.70
N THR A 121 -1.11 -26.95 -34.86
CA THR A 121 -2.10 -28.05 -34.88
C THR A 121 -3.56 -27.64 -35.13
N GLY A 122 -3.91 -26.36 -35.03
CA GLY A 122 -5.25 -25.84 -35.33
C GLY A 122 -6.33 -26.10 -34.26
N ILE A 123 -7.23 -25.13 -34.05
CA ILE A 123 -8.10 -24.98 -32.85
C ILE A 123 -9.47 -25.70 -32.98
N ASN A 124 -9.74 -26.43 -34.07
CA ASN A 124 -11.10 -26.81 -34.46
C ASN A 124 -11.74 -28.03 -33.74
N THR A 125 -11.40 -28.36 -32.49
CA THR A 125 -12.13 -29.42 -31.76
C THR A 125 -12.44 -29.04 -30.30
N PRO A 126 -13.62 -29.45 -29.76
CA PRO A 126 -14.02 -29.19 -28.37
C PRO A 126 -13.01 -29.68 -27.32
N ARG A 127 -12.36 -30.82 -27.58
CA ARG A 127 -11.29 -31.36 -26.74
C ARG A 127 -10.06 -30.44 -26.69
N ARG A 128 -9.73 -29.75 -27.78
CA ARG A 128 -8.59 -28.83 -27.84
C ARG A 128 -8.91 -27.45 -27.27
N PHE A 129 -10.16 -26.98 -27.41
CA PHE A 129 -10.67 -25.84 -26.64
C PHE A 129 -10.59 -26.13 -25.13
N SER A 130 -10.94 -27.35 -24.70
CA SER A 130 -10.80 -27.79 -23.30
C SER A 130 -9.35 -27.80 -22.82
N ILE A 131 -8.38 -28.19 -23.66
CA ILE A 131 -6.94 -28.15 -23.31
C ILE A 131 -6.43 -26.71 -23.23
N ALA A 132 -6.87 -25.82 -24.12
CA ALA A 132 -6.56 -24.39 -24.05
C ALA A 132 -7.19 -23.73 -22.81
N LEU A 133 -8.44 -24.09 -22.48
CA LEU A 133 -9.11 -23.68 -21.24
C LEU A 133 -8.39 -24.25 -20.02
N GLU A 134 -7.97 -25.51 -20.06
CA GLU A 134 -7.14 -26.12 -19.01
C GLU A 134 -5.82 -25.39 -18.88
N GLY A 135 -5.14 -24.95 -19.94
CA GLY A 135 -3.92 -24.15 -19.83
C GLY A 135 -4.16 -22.80 -19.12
N ILE A 136 -5.29 -22.16 -19.42
CA ILE A 136 -5.72 -20.91 -18.78
C ILE A 136 -6.13 -21.15 -17.31
N LEU A 137 -6.81 -22.25 -17.00
CA LEU A 137 -7.33 -22.58 -15.66
C LEU A 137 -6.27 -23.26 -14.76
N ARG A 138 -5.36 -24.07 -15.31
CA ARG A 138 -4.22 -24.74 -14.65
C ARG A 138 -3.04 -23.79 -14.37
N SER A 139 -3.06 -22.57 -14.91
CA SER A 139 -2.16 -21.50 -14.47
C SER A 139 -2.29 -21.21 -12.97
N ARG A 140 -3.39 -21.65 -12.35
CA ARG A 140 -3.71 -21.48 -10.95
C ARG A 140 -3.40 -22.76 -10.20
N GLN A 141 -2.40 -22.72 -9.34
CA GLN A 141 -2.03 -23.85 -8.48
C GLN A 141 -2.15 -23.44 -7.01
N PRO A 142 -3.38 -23.41 -6.44
CA PRO A 142 -3.58 -23.10 -5.01
C PRO A 142 -2.78 -24.02 -4.09
N GLU A 143 -2.46 -25.23 -4.56
CA GLU A 143 -1.60 -26.21 -3.90
C GLU A 143 -0.21 -25.65 -3.58
N LEU A 144 0.36 -24.83 -4.48
CA LEU A 144 1.67 -24.20 -4.28
C LEU A 144 1.62 -23.08 -3.23
N CYS A 145 0.44 -22.59 -2.84
CA CYS A 145 0.34 -21.55 -1.82
C CYS A 145 0.73 -22.04 -0.42
N LYS A 146 0.74 -23.36 -0.17
CA LYS A 146 1.13 -23.96 1.11
C LYS A 146 2.54 -23.52 1.52
N GLU A 147 3.47 -23.58 0.57
CA GLU A 147 4.90 -23.29 0.75
C GLU A 147 5.31 -21.92 0.18
N CYS A 148 4.40 -21.22 -0.49
CA CYS A 148 4.69 -19.93 -1.10
C CYS A 148 4.94 -18.84 -0.07
N LYS A 149 6.10 -18.18 -0.20
CA LYS A 149 6.57 -17.09 0.68
C LYS A 149 6.32 -15.69 0.12
N VAL A 150 5.79 -15.59 -1.11
CA VAL A 150 5.60 -14.32 -1.84
C VAL A 150 4.74 -13.33 -1.05
N CYS A 151 3.55 -13.76 -0.60
CA CYS A 151 2.63 -12.87 0.12
C CYS A 151 3.20 -12.36 1.44
N THR A 152 4.05 -13.15 2.10
CA THR A 152 4.69 -12.78 3.36
C THR A 152 5.92 -11.91 3.13
N GLY A 153 6.66 -12.11 2.04
CA GLY A 153 7.84 -11.29 1.70
C GLY A 153 7.50 -9.93 1.14
N TYR A 154 6.56 -9.85 0.19
CA TYR A 154 6.11 -8.57 -0.38
C TYR A 154 5.19 -7.78 0.55
N CYS A 155 4.68 -8.39 1.62
CA CYS A 155 3.91 -7.65 2.63
C CYS A 155 4.84 -6.82 3.50
N THR A 156 4.79 -5.50 3.31
CA THR A 156 5.63 -4.54 4.04
C THR A 156 5.50 -4.63 5.57
N VAL A 157 4.36 -5.07 6.10
CA VAL A 157 4.13 -5.12 7.55
C VAL A 157 4.39 -6.49 8.17
N ALA A 158 4.39 -7.57 7.39
CA ALA A 158 4.57 -8.93 7.90
C ALA A 158 5.88 -9.15 8.70
N PRO A 159 7.04 -8.52 8.34
CA PRO A 159 8.25 -8.60 9.16
C PRO A 159 8.05 -8.16 10.62
N PHE A 160 7.18 -7.19 10.86
CA PHE A 160 6.91 -6.61 12.18
C PHE A 160 5.84 -7.37 12.97
N PHE A 161 5.38 -8.49 12.41
CA PHE A 161 4.55 -9.48 13.09
C PHE A 161 5.21 -10.87 13.04
N ASN A 162 6.55 -10.89 13.14
CA ASN A 162 7.38 -12.11 13.17
C ASN A 162 7.13 -13.05 11.99
N TYR A 163 6.74 -12.50 10.83
CA TYR A 163 6.37 -13.28 9.65
C TYR A 163 5.31 -14.37 9.91
N VAL A 164 4.46 -14.17 10.93
CA VAL A 164 3.30 -15.03 11.18
C VAL A 164 2.33 -14.86 10.02
N GLU A 165 1.90 -15.97 9.42
CA GLU A 165 1.13 -15.98 8.17
C GLU A 165 -0.19 -15.22 8.28
N THR A 166 -0.81 -15.23 9.46
CA THR A 166 -2.02 -14.45 9.79
C THR A 166 -1.89 -12.98 9.36
N TRP A 167 -0.70 -12.41 9.53
CA TRP A 167 -0.39 -11.00 9.24
C TRP A 167 0.19 -10.77 7.85
N SER A 168 0.24 -11.80 7.00
CA SER A 168 0.58 -11.66 5.59
C SER A 168 -0.64 -11.26 4.77
N SER A 169 -0.47 -11.00 3.48
CA SER A 169 -1.61 -10.80 2.58
C SER A 169 -2.43 -12.07 2.35
N LYS A 170 -1.78 -13.25 2.33
CA LYS A 170 -2.46 -14.54 2.16
C LYS A 170 -3.30 -14.86 3.41
N GLY A 171 -2.74 -14.70 4.61
CA GLY A 171 -3.47 -14.88 5.86
C GLY A 171 -4.69 -13.95 5.96
N ARG A 172 -4.53 -12.67 5.64
CA ARG A 172 -5.66 -11.71 5.59
C ARG A 172 -6.77 -12.18 4.66
N LEU A 173 -6.45 -12.63 3.45
CA LEU A 173 -7.46 -13.11 2.50
C LEU A 173 -8.18 -14.37 3.01
N MET A 174 -7.45 -15.29 3.66
CA MET A 174 -8.05 -16.48 4.26
C MET A 174 -8.99 -16.11 5.41
N LEU A 175 -8.59 -15.19 6.28
CA LEU A 175 -9.44 -14.68 7.35
C LEU A 175 -10.69 -13.98 6.82
N ILE A 176 -10.55 -13.12 5.80
CA ILE A 176 -11.68 -12.46 5.14
C ILE A 176 -12.62 -13.50 4.55
N HIS A 177 -12.10 -14.52 3.87
CA HIS A 177 -12.91 -15.62 3.36
C HIS A 177 -13.66 -16.35 4.48
N GLY A 178 -12.98 -16.71 5.57
CA GLY A 178 -13.61 -17.39 6.70
C GLY A 178 -14.70 -16.56 7.37
N TYR A 179 -14.46 -15.27 7.53
CA TYR A 179 -15.47 -14.32 8.00
C TYR A 179 -16.67 -14.26 7.04
N LYS A 180 -16.43 -14.12 5.74
CA LYS A 180 -17.51 -14.08 4.72
C LYS A 180 -18.29 -15.38 4.56
N ALA A 181 -17.65 -16.51 4.79
CA ALA A 181 -18.27 -17.82 4.77
C ALA A 181 -19.02 -18.14 6.08
N GLY A 182 -18.96 -17.28 7.10
CA GLY A 182 -19.53 -17.54 8.42
C GLY A 182 -18.77 -18.59 9.24
N GLU A 183 -17.58 -19.00 8.81
CA GLU A 183 -16.71 -19.93 9.51
C GLU A 183 -15.95 -19.26 10.66
N LEU A 184 -15.68 -17.95 10.53
CA LEU A 184 -15.09 -17.12 11.57
C LEU A 184 -16.09 -16.07 12.03
N LYS A 185 -16.14 -15.88 13.35
CA LYS A 185 -16.85 -14.75 13.94
C LYS A 185 -16.05 -13.47 13.73
N PRO A 186 -16.73 -12.32 13.62
CA PRO A 186 -16.04 -11.05 13.64
C PRO A 186 -15.54 -10.75 15.05
N THR A 187 -14.22 -10.61 15.19
CA THR A 187 -13.55 -10.39 16.48
C THR A 187 -12.64 -9.15 16.42
N PRO A 188 -12.26 -8.58 17.58
CA PRO A 188 -11.24 -7.54 17.63
C PRO A 188 -9.91 -7.96 16.99
N LYS A 189 -9.50 -9.22 17.13
CA LYS A 189 -8.27 -9.74 16.51
C LYS A 189 -8.37 -9.78 14.99
N LEU A 190 -9.50 -10.27 14.45
CA LEU A 190 -9.74 -10.25 13.01
C LEU A 190 -9.65 -8.81 12.47
N ALA A 191 -10.29 -7.86 13.15
CA ALA A 191 -10.22 -6.46 12.80
C ALA A 191 -8.78 -5.93 12.85
N GLU A 192 -8.05 -6.17 13.93
CA GLU A 192 -6.64 -5.76 14.06
C GLU A 192 -5.78 -6.26 12.89
N VAL A 193 -5.93 -7.53 12.50
CA VAL A 193 -5.21 -8.13 11.38
C VAL A 193 -5.59 -7.46 10.05
N VAL A 194 -6.86 -7.18 9.80
CA VAL A 194 -7.34 -6.51 8.58
C VAL A 194 -6.91 -5.03 8.52
N TYR A 195 -7.00 -4.31 9.65
CA TYR A 195 -6.65 -2.89 9.75
C TYR A 195 -5.14 -2.62 9.82
N SER A 196 -4.31 -3.62 10.09
CA SER A 196 -2.85 -3.51 10.00
C SER A 196 -2.30 -3.48 8.56
N CYS A 197 -3.13 -3.69 7.54
CA CYS A 197 -2.72 -3.58 6.14
C CYS A 197 -2.52 -2.11 5.73
N THR A 198 -1.50 -1.80 4.92
CA THR A 198 -1.33 -0.45 4.35
C THR A 198 -2.17 -0.21 3.09
N LEU A 199 -2.91 -1.22 2.62
CA LEU A 199 -3.66 -1.22 1.35
C LEU A 199 -2.81 -0.90 0.11
N CYS A 200 -1.49 -1.03 0.20
CA CYS A 200 -0.60 -0.59 -0.87
C CYS A 200 -0.64 -1.43 -2.16
N GLY A 201 -1.21 -2.64 -2.14
CA GLY A 201 -1.32 -3.52 -3.32
C GLY A 201 -0.07 -4.32 -3.71
N ALA A 202 1.07 -4.18 -3.00
CA ALA A 202 2.34 -4.83 -3.39
C ALA A 202 2.25 -6.36 -3.52
N CYS A 203 1.53 -7.00 -2.61
CA CYS A 203 1.41 -8.45 -2.52
C CYS A 203 0.75 -9.15 -3.71
N PHE A 204 -0.03 -8.43 -4.52
CA PHE A 204 -0.73 -9.03 -5.67
C PHE A 204 0.08 -8.92 -6.96
N MET A 205 0.81 -7.82 -7.13
CA MET A 205 1.61 -7.56 -8.35
C MET A 205 2.68 -8.62 -8.63
N ARG A 206 3.04 -9.43 -7.64
CA ARG A 206 4.14 -10.41 -7.71
C ARG A 206 3.68 -11.85 -7.47
N CYS A 207 2.39 -12.14 -7.64
CA CYS A 207 1.89 -13.51 -7.51
C CYS A 207 2.48 -14.41 -8.62
N LEU A 208 3.39 -15.31 -8.24
CA LEU A 208 4.12 -16.21 -9.16
C LEU A 208 3.27 -17.35 -9.71
N HIS A 209 2.04 -17.51 -9.22
CA HIS A 209 1.12 -18.57 -9.63
C HIS A 209 0.04 -18.04 -10.57
N GLY A 210 0.46 -17.19 -11.53
CA GLY A 210 -0.37 -16.67 -12.62
C GLY A 210 -1.25 -15.47 -12.28
N GLY A 211 -1.18 -14.94 -11.05
CA GLY A 211 -2.18 -14.04 -10.52
C GLY A 211 -3.55 -14.75 -10.43
N PHE A 212 -4.38 -14.41 -9.45
CA PHE A 212 -5.80 -14.70 -9.61
C PHE A 212 -6.37 -13.55 -10.45
N PRO A 213 -6.81 -13.75 -11.70
CA PRO A 213 -7.46 -12.70 -12.46
C PRO A 213 -8.58 -12.10 -11.61
N ASN A 214 -8.57 -10.78 -11.44
CA ASN A 214 -9.52 -10.02 -10.63
C ASN A 214 -9.47 -10.23 -9.10
N LEU A 215 -8.40 -10.81 -8.53
CA LEU A 215 -8.22 -10.84 -7.06
C LEU A 215 -7.42 -9.63 -6.59
N GLU A 216 -8.07 -8.48 -6.56
CA GLU A 216 -7.49 -7.27 -6.00
C GLU A 216 -7.49 -7.37 -4.47
N THR A 217 -6.40 -7.91 -3.92
CA THR A 217 -6.27 -8.19 -2.48
C THR A 217 -6.54 -6.95 -1.63
N PHE A 218 -6.05 -5.78 -2.08
CA PHE A 218 -6.31 -4.53 -1.39
C PHE A 218 -7.79 -4.16 -1.39
N ARG A 219 -8.53 -4.38 -2.49
CA ARG A 219 -9.99 -4.16 -2.52
C ARG A 219 -10.74 -5.13 -1.63
N ALA A 220 -10.33 -6.40 -1.59
CA ALA A 220 -10.92 -7.38 -0.68
C ALA A 220 -10.74 -6.98 0.78
N ILE A 221 -9.54 -6.49 1.15
CA ILE A 221 -9.25 -5.96 2.50
C ILE A 221 -10.07 -4.69 2.75
N MET A 222 -10.16 -3.77 1.79
CA MET A 222 -10.93 -2.53 1.91
C MET A 222 -12.43 -2.81 2.12
N ALA A 223 -13.00 -3.75 1.36
CA ALA A 223 -14.38 -4.21 1.55
C ALA A 223 -14.58 -4.88 2.91
N ALA A 224 -13.62 -5.71 3.36
CA ALA A 224 -13.67 -6.31 4.68
C ALA A 224 -13.63 -5.27 5.80
N ARG A 225 -12.84 -4.20 5.67
CA ARG A 225 -12.85 -3.07 6.63
C ARG A 225 -14.21 -2.42 6.71
N ARG A 226 -14.87 -2.18 5.58
CA ARG A 226 -16.23 -1.65 5.54
C ARG A 226 -17.20 -2.52 6.33
N ASP A 227 -17.17 -3.82 6.09
CA ASP A 227 -18.12 -4.74 6.71
C ASP A 227 -17.84 -4.88 8.22
N LEU A 228 -16.57 -4.98 8.64
CA LEU A 228 -16.17 -4.94 10.04
C LEU A 228 -16.49 -3.60 10.72
N GLY A 229 -16.40 -2.49 9.96
CA GLY A 229 -16.79 -1.16 10.43
C GLY A 229 -18.28 -1.08 10.74
N LYS A 230 -19.14 -1.64 9.88
CA LYS A 230 -20.60 -1.74 10.11
C LYS A 230 -20.95 -2.58 11.34
N GLU A 231 -20.10 -3.54 11.68
CA GLU A 231 -20.23 -4.34 12.90
C GLU A 231 -19.63 -3.66 14.15
N GLY A 232 -19.16 -2.42 14.04
CA GLY A 232 -18.61 -1.63 15.15
C GLY A 232 -17.16 -1.96 15.52
N LEU A 233 -16.48 -2.81 14.75
CA LEU A 233 -15.13 -3.30 15.02
C LEU A 233 -14.01 -2.44 14.38
N ALA A 234 -14.35 -1.35 13.70
CA ALA A 234 -13.33 -0.38 13.27
C ALA A 234 -12.53 0.12 14.48
N PRO A 235 -11.18 0.17 14.42
CA PRO A 235 -10.38 0.69 15.52
C PRO A 235 -10.67 2.17 15.79
N GLU A 236 -10.46 2.60 17.03
CA GLU A 236 -10.84 3.93 17.49
C GLU A 236 -10.18 5.06 16.69
N SER A 237 -8.92 4.89 16.29
CA SER A 237 -8.20 5.86 15.44
C SER A 237 -8.91 6.11 14.10
N PHE A 238 -9.59 5.11 13.54
CA PHE A 238 -10.33 5.24 12.29
C PHE A 238 -11.70 5.90 12.49
N LYS A 239 -12.37 5.60 13.62
CA LYS A 239 -13.65 6.24 14.00
C LYS A 239 -13.45 7.74 14.26
N ALA A 240 -12.48 8.09 15.10
CA ALA A 240 -12.11 9.48 15.37
C ALA A 240 -11.71 10.23 14.09
N MET A 241 -10.96 9.59 13.20
CA MET A 241 -10.63 10.16 11.89
C MET A 241 -11.89 10.46 11.07
N ALA A 242 -12.86 9.55 11.02
CA ALA A 242 -14.08 9.74 10.27
C ALA A 242 -14.96 10.87 10.84
N GLU A 243 -15.06 10.96 12.16
CA GLU A 243 -15.72 12.06 12.86
C GLU A 243 -15.06 13.41 12.56
N ASN A 244 -13.72 13.46 12.58
CA ASN A 244 -12.97 14.67 12.23
C ASN A 244 -13.22 15.09 10.78
N VAL A 245 -13.25 14.14 9.84
CA VAL A 245 -13.54 14.47 8.44
C VAL A 245 -14.97 15.01 8.29
N SER A 246 -15.94 14.42 8.98
CA SER A 246 -17.33 14.87 8.93
C SER A 246 -17.53 16.27 9.53
N SER A 247 -16.87 16.55 10.65
CA SER A 247 -17.07 17.80 11.43
C SER A 247 -16.13 18.94 11.04
N LEU A 248 -14.88 18.65 10.71
CA LEU A 248 -13.81 19.62 10.47
C LEU A 248 -13.27 19.59 9.03
N GLY A 249 -13.77 18.68 8.19
CA GLY A 249 -13.34 18.55 6.80
C GLY A 249 -11.92 18.03 6.63
N ASN A 250 -11.27 17.49 7.68
CA ASN A 250 -9.91 16.96 7.66
C ASN A 250 -9.71 15.83 8.69
N PRO A 251 -8.72 14.94 8.53
CA PRO A 251 -8.55 13.79 9.41
C PRO A 251 -7.80 14.07 10.73
N PHE A 252 -7.32 15.30 10.97
CA PHE A 252 -6.30 15.60 12.01
C PHE A 252 -6.83 16.31 13.26
N ALA A 253 -8.15 16.34 13.47
CA ALA A 253 -8.78 17.11 14.55
C ALA A 253 -8.36 18.60 14.57
N SER A 254 -7.95 19.14 13.43
CA SER A 254 -7.51 20.53 13.29
C SER A 254 -8.68 21.38 12.84
N THR A 255 -8.76 22.63 13.29
CA THR A 255 -9.80 23.57 12.85
C THR A 255 -9.64 23.86 11.34
N PRO A 256 -10.74 24.10 10.59
CA PRO A 256 -10.68 24.25 9.13
C PRO A 256 -9.73 25.35 8.64
N ASP A 257 -9.58 26.43 9.39
CA ASP A 257 -8.71 27.57 9.12
C ASP A 257 -7.22 27.22 9.12
N MET A 258 -6.79 26.25 9.93
CA MET A 258 -5.38 25.82 9.99
C MET A 258 -4.83 25.37 8.64
N ARG A 259 -5.69 24.83 7.75
CA ARG A 259 -5.26 24.42 6.40
C ARG A 259 -4.83 25.61 5.53
N TRP A 260 -5.31 26.80 5.84
CA TRP A 260 -5.22 27.97 4.97
C TRP A 260 -4.33 29.08 5.53
N MET A 261 -3.80 28.94 6.74
CA MET A 261 -2.92 29.93 7.38
C MET A 261 -1.72 30.32 6.49
N TRP A 262 -1.17 29.37 5.74
CA TRP A 262 -0.04 29.63 4.83
C TRP A 262 -0.36 30.57 3.67
N LEU A 263 -1.64 30.84 3.36
CA LEU A 263 -2.02 31.80 2.33
C LEU A 263 -1.61 33.24 2.68
N GLU A 264 -1.46 33.56 3.98
CA GLU A 264 -1.00 34.87 4.44
C GLU A 264 0.47 35.13 4.09
N GLU A 265 1.25 34.06 3.92
CA GLU A 265 2.68 34.11 3.58
C GLU A 265 2.93 34.20 2.06
N VAL A 266 1.86 34.19 1.27
CA VAL A 266 1.91 34.01 -0.18
C VAL A 266 1.65 35.34 -0.89
N GLU A 267 2.68 35.89 -1.52
CA GLU A 267 2.60 37.14 -2.27
C GLU A 267 2.87 36.93 -3.78
N PRO A 268 2.08 37.55 -4.68
CA PRO A 268 0.85 38.32 -4.45
C PRO A 268 -0.32 37.45 -3.98
N ALA A 269 -1.23 37.97 -3.14
CA ALA A 269 -2.34 37.19 -2.59
C ALA A 269 -3.16 36.45 -3.67
N ILE A 270 -3.48 35.17 -3.42
CA ILE A 270 -4.30 34.36 -4.32
C ILE A 270 -5.77 34.74 -4.15
N LYS A 271 -6.48 34.91 -5.27
CA LYS A 271 -7.94 35.03 -5.24
C LYS A 271 -8.58 33.67 -4.98
N VAL A 272 -8.97 33.42 -3.73
CA VAL A 272 -9.62 32.18 -3.29
C VAL A 272 -11.02 32.05 -3.88
N GLY A 273 -11.38 30.84 -4.35
CA GLY A 273 -12.70 30.52 -4.91
C GLY A 273 -13.06 31.30 -6.18
N GLY A 274 -12.06 31.84 -6.88
CA GLY A 274 -12.25 32.61 -8.11
C GLY A 274 -12.61 31.75 -9.32
N LYS A 275 -13.01 32.39 -10.42
CA LYS A 275 -12.98 31.75 -11.74
C LYS A 275 -11.52 31.65 -12.18
N ALA A 276 -11.08 30.45 -12.53
CA ALA A 276 -9.76 30.16 -13.08
C ALA A 276 -9.84 28.91 -13.96
N GLU A 277 -8.88 28.73 -14.87
CA GLU A 277 -8.77 27.51 -15.68
C GLU A 277 -8.49 26.27 -14.81
N ILE A 278 -7.54 26.40 -13.86
CA ILE A 278 -7.08 25.31 -12.99
C ILE A 278 -7.52 25.55 -11.54
N LEU A 279 -8.04 24.50 -10.90
CA LEU A 279 -8.15 24.44 -9.46
C LEU A 279 -6.95 23.69 -8.87
N TYR A 280 -6.17 24.33 -8.00
CA TYR A 280 -5.24 23.62 -7.13
C TYR A 280 -5.97 23.12 -5.88
N TRP A 281 -6.23 21.81 -5.83
CA TRP A 281 -6.70 21.11 -4.65
C TRP A 281 -5.53 20.82 -3.71
N VAL A 282 -5.45 21.58 -2.63
CA VAL A 282 -4.32 21.58 -1.69
C VAL A 282 -4.31 20.29 -0.89
N GLY A 283 -5.47 19.90 -0.36
CA GLY A 283 -5.64 18.71 0.46
C GLY A 283 -5.18 18.90 1.90
N CYS A 284 -5.64 18.00 2.78
CA CYS A 284 -5.51 18.17 4.23
C CYS A 284 -4.05 18.08 4.71
N THR A 285 -3.32 17.04 4.30
CA THR A 285 -1.95 16.81 4.79
C THR A 285 -0.99 17.88 4.28
N THR A 286 -1.10 18.28 3.01
CA THR A 286 -0.31 19.37 2.44
C THR A 286 -0.58 20.67 3.18
N GLY A 287 -1.84 21.14 3.24
CA GLY A 287 -2.14 22.45 3.81
C GLY A 287 -1.91 22.56 5.32
N ILE A 288 -2.07 21.47 6.08
CA ILE A 288 -1.97 21.49 7.55
C ILE A 288 -0.59 21.07 8.06
N ARG A 289 0.06 20.08 7.43
CA ARG A 289 1.32 19.49 7.94
C ARG A 289 2.54 19.88 7.12
N PHE A 290 2.38 20.17 5.83
CA PHE A 290 3.47 20.52 4.93
C PHE A 290 3.12 21.74 4.06
N PRO A 291 2.82 22.90 4.68
CA PRO A 291 2.44 24.10 3.93
C PRO A 291 3.53 24.55 2.95
N GLU A 292 4.80 24.21 3.20
CA GLU A 292 5.91 24.45 2.25
C GLU A 292 5.67 23.79 0.89
N VAL A 293 5.07 22.60 0.85
CA VAL A 293 4.69 21.93 -0.40
C VAL A 293 3.57 22.70 -1.10
N ALA A 294 2.59 23.20 -0.36
CA ALA A 294 1.50 24.00 -0.92
C ALA A 294 2.02 25.32 -1.53
N LYS A 295 2.89 26.02 -0.79
CA LYS A 295 3.60 27.22 -1.26
C LYS A 295 4.45 26.92 -2.48
N ALA A 296 5.16 25.79 -2.51
CA ALA A 296 6.00 25.41 -3.64
C ALA A 296 5.20 25.21 -4.92
N VAL A 297 4.05 24.52 -4.83
CA VAL A 297 3.16 24.34 -5.98
C VAL A 297 2.61 25.68 -6.46
N VAL A 298 2.11 26.52 -5.56
CA VAL A 298 1.61 27.86 -5.89
C VAL A 298 2.65 28.68 -6.64
N GLU A 299 3.88 28.69 -6.16
CA GLU A 299 4.94 29.48 -6.78
C GLU A 299 5.33 28.95 -8.16
N LEU A 300 5.41 27.63 -8.32
CA LEU A 300 5.63 27.01 -9.64
C LEU A 300 4.51 27.36 -10.63
N LEU A 301 3.24 27.35 -10.20
CA LEU A 301 2.12 27.74 -11.05
C LEU A 301 2.21 29.21 -11.49
N ARG A 302 2.64 30.11 -10.59
CA ARG A 302 2.84 31.53 -10.92
C ARG A 302 3.98 31.75 -11.90
N ILE A 303 5.14 31.14 -11.65
CA ILE A 303 6.30 31.25 -12.54
C ILE A 303 5.92 30.76 -13.94
N GLY A 304 5.13 29.69 -14.01
CA GLY A 304 4.61 29.17 -15.29
C GLY A 304 3.44 29.94 -15.91
N GLY A 305 3.01 31.06 -15.31
CA GLY A 305 1.92 31.89 -15.83
C GLY A 305 0.58 31.15 -15.91
N VAL A 306 0.32 30.20 -15.01
CA VAL A 306 -0.92 29.40 -14.99
C VAL A 306 -2.04 30.23 -14.36
N ASP A 307 -3.22 30.22 -14.98
CA ASP A 307 -4.44 30.78 -14.37
C ASP A 307 -5.04 29.75 -13.39
N PHE A 308 -4.82 29.97 -12.10
CA PHE A 308 -5.29 29.05 -11.06
C PHE A 308 -5.95 29.73 -9.87
N THR A 309 -6.73 28.95 -9.12
CA THR A 309 -7.27 29.31 -7.82
C THR A 309 -7.13 28.16 -6.82
N VAL A 310 -7.44 28.43 -5.56
CA VAL A 310 -7.63 27.45 -4.48
C VAL A 310 -9.02 27.65 -3.88
N LEU A 311 -9.59 26.64 -3.22
CA LEU A 311 -10.97 26.71 -2.72
C LEU A 311 -11.13 27.42 -1.38
N GLY A 312 -10.12 27.45 -0.52
CA GLY A 312 -10.29 27.92 0.86
C GLY A 312 -11.13 26.94 1.70
N GLU A 313 -11.78 27.42 2.76
CA GLU A 313 -12.60 26.59 3.66
C GLU A 313 -13.56 25.61 2.96
N PRO A 314 -14.22 25.97 1.83
CA PRO A 314 -15.05 25.05 1.07
C PRO A 314 -14.38 23.77 0.53
N GLU A 315 -13.05 23.65 0.51
CA GLU A 315 -12.36 22.47 -0.04
C GLU A 315 -12.78 21.17 0.67
N GLY A 316 -12.81 21.13 2.01
CA GLY A 316 -13.15 19.90 2.74
C GLY A 316 -12.18 18.73 2.49
N CYS A 317 -12.61 17.48 2.64
CA CYS A 317 -11.74 16.30 2.44
C CYS A 317 -12.06 15.57 1.14
N CYS A 318 -11.05 15.01 0.47
CA CYS A 318 -11.21 14.15 -0.70
C CYS A 318 -11.85 12.79 -0.41
N GLY A 319 -12.15 12.46 0.85
CA GLY A 319 -12.77 11.19 1.24
C GLY A 319 -11.85 9.95 1.21
N ASP A 320 -10.68 10.02 0.57
CA ASP A 320 -9.71 8.90 0.51
C ASP A 320 -9.47 8.19 1.86
N PRO A 321 -9.14 8.86 2.98
CA PRO A 321 -8.97 8.19 4.27
C PRO A 321 -10.21 7.41 4.75
N LEU A 322 -11.42 7.85 4.38
CA LEU A 322 -12.68 7.19 4.74
C LEU A 322 -12.87 5.88 3.99
N PHE A 323 -12.52 5.83 2.69
CA PHE A 323 -12.51 4.59 1.93
C PHE A 323 -11.56 3.56 2.53
N LEU A 324 -10.33 4.00 2.84
CA LEU A 324 -9.29 3.17 3.46
C LEU A 324 -9.69 2.69 4.87
N ALA A 325 -10.51 3.46 5.58
CA ALA A 325 -11.06 3.13 6.89
C ALA A 325 -12.29 2.21 6.85
N GLY A 326 -12.89 1.99 5.68
CA GLY A 326 -14.17 1.27 5.56
C GLY A 326 -15.41 2.13 5.84
N MET A 327 -15.27 3.44 6.02
CA MET A 327 -16.34 4.41 6.30
C MET A 327 -16.94 4.92 4.99
N TRP A 328 -17.50 4.00 4.19
CA TRP A 328 -17.87 4.29 2.79
C TRP A 328 -19.06 5.23 2.66
N GLU A 329 -19.98 5.23 3.64
CA GLU A 329 -21.14 6.14 3.63
C GLU A 329 -20.69 7.58 3.90
N GLU A 330 -19.72 7.78 4.78
CA GLU A 330 -19.05 9.05 5.02
C GLU A 330 -18.22 9.46 3.79
N ALA A 331 -17.54 8.50 3.16
CA ALA A 331 -16.75 8.74 1.95
C ALA A 331 -17.62 9.25 0.79
N GLU A 332 -18.79 8.65 0.60
CA GLU A 332 -19.78 9.08 -0.39
C GLU A 332 -20.28 10.50 -0.10
N LYS A 333 -20.62 10.82 1.15
CA LYS A 333 -21.01 12.18 1.55
C LYS A 333 -19.90 13.20 1.27
N ALA A 334 -18.64 12.86 1.54
CA ALA A 334 -17.51 13.71 1.22
C ALA A 334 -17.37 13.90 -0.31
N ALA A 335 -17.48 12.82 -1.08
CA ALA A 335 -17.38 12.85 -2.54
C ALA A 335 -18.47 13.72 -3.19
N LEU A 336 -19.71 13.64 -2.71
CA LEU A 336 -20.81 14.47 -3.20
C LEU A 336 -20.58 15.97 -2.92
N LYS A 337 -20.05 16.32 -1.74
CA LYS A 337 -19.64 17.70 -1.42
C LYS A 337 -18.54 18.19 -2.35
N VAL A 338 -17.52 17.36 -2.61
CA VAL A 338 -16.47 17.70 -3.58
C VAL A 338 -17.08 17.94 -4.96
N LEU A 339 -17.92 17.03 -5.45
CA LEU A 339 -18.57 17.16 -6.76
C LEU A 339 -19.36 18.46 -6.89
N GLU A 340 -20.10 18.86 -5.85
CA GLU A 340 -20.85 20.11 -5.81
C GLU A 340 -19.92 21.33 -5.95
N VAL A 341 -18.83 21.36 -5.17
CA VAL A 341 -17.87 22.46 -5.19
C VAL A 341 -17.17 22.57 -6.55
N ILE A 342 -16.75 21.45 -7.14
CA ILE A 342 -16.13 21.43 -8.46
C ILE A 342 -17.11 21.88 -9.56
N LYS A 343 -18.36 21.39 -9.54
CA LYS A 343 -19.41 21.82 -10.48
C LYS A 343 -19.68 23.32 -10.40
N LYS A 344 -19.73 23.87 -9.19
CA LYS A 344 -19.98 25.30 -8.97
C LYS A 344 -18.83 26.18 -9.49
N GLY A 345 -17.59 25.72 -9.35
CA GLY A 345 -16.41 26.44 -9.81
C GLY A 345 -16.20 26.45 -11.33
N GLY A 346 -16.62 25.37 -12.01
CA GLY A 346 -16.53 25.28 -13.47
C GLY A 346 -15.09 25.21 -14.00
N TYR A 347 -14.19 24.58 -13.25
CA TYR A 347 -12.78 24.42 -13.58
C TYR A 347 -12.59 23.42 -14.73
N SER A 348 -11.62 23.66 -15.61
CA SER A 348 -11.26 22.71 -16.67
C SER A 348 -10.42 21.54 -16.13
N THR A 349 -9.57 21.85 -15.14
CA THR A 349 -8.58 20.93 -14.58
C THR A 349 -8.52 21.09 -13.07
N LEU A 350 -8.53 19.98 -12.34
CA LEU A 350 -8.20 19.89 -10.91
C LEU A 350 -6.81 19.28 -10.78
N VAL A 351 -5.90 19.99 -10.10
CA VAL A 351 -4.55 19.50 -9.82
C VAL A 351 -4.36 19.32 -8.32
N THR A 352 -3.69 18.24 -7.91
CA THR A 352 -3.33 18.01 -6.50
C THR A 352 -1.91 17.46 -6.36
N ALA A 353 -1.22 17.84 -5.28
CA ALA A 353 0.08 17.27 -4.91
C ALA A 353 -0.04 16.01 -4.03
N CYS A 354 -1.26 15.59 -3.71
CA CYS A 354 -1.51 14.44 -2.86
C CYS A 354 -1.91 13.20 -3.68
N ALA A 355 -1.08 12.16 -3.62
CA ALA A 355 -1.36 10.87 -4.24
C ALA A 355 -2.71 10.27 -3.81
N GLY A 356 -3.08 10.37 -2.53
CA GLY A 356 -4.36 9.87 -2.03
C GLY A 356 -5.55 10.69 -2.56
N CYS A 357 -5.44 12.02 -2.62
CA CYS A 357 -6.47 12.85 -3.26
C CYS A 357 -6.62 12.51 -4.74
N TYR A 358 -5.50 12.35 -5.45
CA TYR A 358 -5.50 11.94 -6.86
C TYR A 358 -6.18 10.58 -7.03
N HIS A 359 -5.84 9.58 -6.20
CA HIS A 359 -6.44 8.25 -6.25
C HIS A 359 -7.94 8.26 -5.95
N ALA A 360 -8.38 9.04 -4.95
CA ALA A 360 -9.80 9.22 -4.66
C ALA A 360 -10.56 9.73 -5.89
N PHE A 361 -10.10 10.83 -6.49
CA PHE A 361 -10.80 11.47 -7.60
C PHE A 361 -10.75 10.66 -8.90
N SER A 362 -9.63 10.01 -9.19
CA SER A 362 -9.42 9.29 -10.46
C SER A 362 -9.87 7.84 -10.45
N ILE A 363 -9.91 7.19 -9.28
CA ILE A 363 -10.20 5.75 -9.15
C ILE A 363 -11.39 5.50 -8.23
N HIS A 364 -11.34 5.93 -6.96
CA HIS A 364 -12.40 5.59 -6.00
C HIS A 364 -13.77 6.18 -6.38
N TYR A 365 -13.80 7.45 -6.78
CA TYR A 365 -15.06 8.11 -7.14
C TYR A 365 -15.74 7.44 -8.34
N PRO A 366 -15.07 7.20 -9.49
CA PRO A 366 -15.70 6.51 -10.62
C PRO A 366 -16.04 5.06 -10.30
N GLU A 367 -15.11 4.30 -9.70
CA GLU A 367 -15.28 2.84 -9.60
C GLU A 367 -16.15 2.39 -8.43
N LEU A 368 -16.12 3.11 -7.30
CA LEU A 368 -16.87 2.73 -6.10
C LEU A 368 -18.20 3.45 -5.98
N LEU A 369 -18.30 4.68 -6.51
CA LEU A 369 -19.48 5.53 -6.37
C LEU A 369 -20.17 5.86 -7.70
N GLY A 370 -19.54 5.59 -8.85
CA GLY A 370 -20.05 6.04 -10.15
C GLY A 370 -20.05 7.56 -10.30
N ILE A 371 -19.21 8.27 -9.53
CA ILE A 371 -19.08 9.73 -9.55
C ILE A 371 -17.90 10.11 -10.44
N GLU A 372 -18.17 10.88 -11.49
CA GLU A 372 -17.14 11.51 -12.31
C GLU A 372 -17.07 13.01 -12.02
N LEU A 373 -15.86 13.54 -11.82
CA LEU A 373 -15.66 14.97 -11.72
C LEU A 373 -15.76 15.61 -13.11
N PRO A 374 -16.42 16.77 -13.26
CA PRO A 374 -16.60 17.42 -14.56
C PRO A 374 -15.35 18.21 -15.01
N CYS A 375 -14.16 17.68 -14.75
CA CYS A 375 -12.88 18.29 -15.06
C CYS A 375 -11.79 17.23 -15.23
N GLU A 376 -10.69 17.55 -15.91
CA GLU A 376 -9.51 16.69 -15.92
C GLU A 376 -8.89 16.66 -14.51
N VAL A 377 -8.48 15.48 -14.04
CA VAL A 377 -7.80 15.33 -12.76
C VAL A 377 -6.34 15.00 -12.99
N LEU A 378 -5.43 15.85 -12.49
CA LEU A 378 -4.00 15.67 -12.59
C LEU A 378 -3.34 15.60 -11.22
N HIS A 379 -2.34 14.75 -11.11
CA HIS A 379 -1.33 14.89 -10.07
C HIS A 379 -0.36 16.01 -10.45
N VAL A 380 0.20 16.73 -9.47
CA VAL A 380 1.11 17.87 -9.72
C VAL A 380 2.31 17.48 -10.59
N SER A 381 2.82 16.24 -10.47
CA SER A 381 3.89 15.74 -11.32
C SER A 381 3.52 15.69 -12.81
N GLN A 382 2.26 15.42 -13.14
CA GLN A 382 1.76 15.41 -14.53
C GLN A 382 1.64 16.83 -15.06
N LEU A 383 1.18 17.77 -14.23
CA LEU A 383 1.11 19.18 -14.62
C LEU A 383 2.51 19.77 -14.82
N LEU A 384 3.44 19.51 -13.90
CA LEU A 384 4.83 19.97 -14.03
C LEU A 384 5.49 19.41 -15.30
N GLU A 385 5.26 18.12 -15.64
CA GLU A 385 5.73 17.56 -16.91
C GLU A 385 5.18 18.35 -18.12
N ARG A 386 3.90 18.74 -18.11
CA ARG A 386 3.29 19.56 -19.18
C ARG A 386 3.93 20.94 -19.25
N MET A 387 4.06 21.63 -18.11
CA MET A 387 4.64 22.96 -18.03
C MET A 387 6.09 22.99 -18.53
N LEU A 388 6.89 21.97 -18.21
CA LEU A 388 8.26 21.83 -18.72
C LEU A 388 8.29 21.65 -20.24
N LYS A 389 7.41 20.80 -20.80
CA LYS A 389 7.31 20.61 -22.26
C LYS A 389 6.84 21.85 -23.01
N GLU A 390 6.00 22.66 -22.36
CA GLU A 390 5.49 23.92 -22.88
C GLU A 390 6.47 25.09 -22.67
N ASN A 391 7.66 24.84 -22.09
CA ASN A 391 8.64 25.87 -21.70
C ASN A 391 8.07 26.94 -20.77
N LYS A 392 7.05 26.61 -19.97
CA LYS A 392 6.53 27.46 -18.90
C LYS A 392 7.42 27.44 -17.66
N LEU A 393 8.20 26.38 -17.48
CA LEU A 393 9.18 26.25 -16.42
C LEU A 393 10.55 25.91 -17.00
N THR A 394 11.58 26.57 -16.50
CA THR A 394 12.98 26.29 -16.83
C THR A 394 13.73 26.05 -15.52
N PRO A 395 13.96 24.79 -15.13
CA PRO A 395 14.75 24.49 -13.95
C PRO A 395 16.22 24.83 -14.18
N GLY A 396 16.84 25.52 -13.22
CA GLY A 396 18.27 25.77 -13.20
C GLY A 396 19.08 24.53 -12.80
N ARG A 397 20.40 24.63 -12.93
CA ARG A 397 21.32 23.53 -12.61
C ARG A 397 21.40 23.26 -11.10
N LEU A 398 21.23 22.00 -10.69
CA LEU A 398 21.41 21.52 -9.31
C LEU A 398 22.34 20.29 -9.28
N GLU A 399 23.50 20.41 -8.65
CA GLU A 399 24.40 19.27 -8.39
C GLU A 399 23.91 18.45 -7.18
N VAL A 400 23.01 17.50 -7.43
CA VAL A 400 22.41 16.69 -6.35
C VAL A 400 22.11 15.27 -6.82
N LYS A 401 22.38 14.28 -5.97
CA LYS A 401 21.97 12.89 -6.18
C LYS A 401 20.66 12.66 -5.47
N VAL A 402 19.67 12.17 -6.21
CA VAL A 402 18.36 11.90 -5.65
C VAL A 402 17.90 10.49 -5.95
N SER A 403 17.14 9.91 -5.03
CA SER A 403 16.31 8.74 -5.31
C SER A 403 14.85 9.17 -5.32
N TYR A 404 14.02 8.51 -6.14
CA TYR A 404 12.57 8.70 -6.12
C TYR A 404 11.88 7.54 -5.40
N HIS A 405 10.95 7.86 -4.49
CA HIS A 405 9.99 6.91 -3.94
C HIS A 405 8.69 6.96 -4.74
N ASP A 406 8.32 5.85 -5.35
CA ASP A 406 7.00 5.68 -5.98
C ASP A 406 5.91 5.49 -4.91
N PRO A 407 5.01 6.47 -4.69
CA PRO A 407 3.89 6.31 -3.78
C PRO A 407 2.91 5.27 -4.33
N CYS A 408 2.38 4.38 -3.48
CA CYS A 408 1.54 3.30 -3.97
C CYS A 408 0.24 3.79 -4.62
N GLU A 409 -0.40 4.82 -4.06
CA GLU A 409 -1.65 5.39 -4.61
C GLU A 409 -1.43 6.17 -5.92
N LEU A 410 -0.25 6.75 -6.13
CA LEU A 410 0.07 7.44 -7.38
C LEU A 410 0.51 6.45 -8.47
N GLY A 411 1.45 5.57 -8.12
CA GLY A 411 2.05 4.60 -9.04
C GLY A 411 1.25 3.31 -9.13
N ARG A 412 1.32 2.45 -8.11
CA ARG A 412 0.76 1.09 -8.17
C ARG A 412 -0.75 1.05 -8.42
N LEU A 413 -1.49 1.98 -7.83
CA LEU A 413 -2.95 1.96 -7.85
C LEU A 413 -3.54 2.91 -8.90
N SER A 414 -2.78 3.88 -9.42
CA SER A 414 -3.26 4.83 -10.44
C SER A 414 -2.39 4.94 -11.72
N GLY A 415 -1.25 4.25 -11.79
CA GLY A 415 -0.43 4.13 -13.00
C GLY A 415 0.53 5.29 -13.30
N VAL A 416 0.67 6.27 -12.41
CA VAL A 416 1.52 7.45 -12.64
C VAL A 416 2.94 7.20 -12.14
N TYR A 417 3.84 6.80 -13.06
CA TYR A 417 5.25 6.51 -12.74
C TYR A 417 6.25 7.44 -13.43
N GLU A 418 6.04 7.72 -14.70
CA GLU A 418 7.01 8.46 -15.51
C GLU A 418 6.98 9.98 -15.32
N PRO A 419 5.84 10.66 -15.06
CA PRO A 419 5.82 12.11 -14.90
C PRO A 419 6.78 12.63 -13.82
N PRO A 420 6.81 12.08 -12.58
CA PRO A 420 7.80 12.49 -11.57
C PRO A 420 9.25 12.35 -12.04
N ARG A 421 9.57 11.26 -12.76
CA ARG A 421 10.93 10.99 -13.25
C ARG A 421 11.34 11.95 -14.35
N LYS A 422 10.43 12.29 -15.26
CA LYS A 422 10.69 13.26 -16.33
C LYS A 422 10.91 14.66 -15.78
N VAL A 423 10.15 15.04 -14.76
CA VAL A 423 10.35 16.30 -14.01
C VAL A 423 11.72 16.33 -13.32
N LEU A 424 12.13 15.23 -12.67
CA LEU A 424 13.46 15.19 -12.05
C LEU A 424 14.59 15.26 -13.10
N ARG A 425 14.45 14.53 -14.21
CA ARG A 425 15.47 14.49 -15.28
C ARG A 425 15.57 15.78 -16.10
N SER A 426 14.61 16.69 -16.00
CA SER A 426 14.72 18.00 -16.65
C SER A 426 15.59 18.99 -15.88
N ILE A 427 15.97 18.67 -14.64
CA ILE A 427 16.87 19.49 -13.83
C ILE A 427 18.31 19.15 -14.21
N GLU A 428 19.02 20.10 -14.80
CA GLU A 428 20.43 19.88 -15.18
C GLU A 428 21.30 19.65 -13.94
N GLY A 429 22.28 18.74 -14.02
CA GLY A 429 23.16 18.40 -12.89
C GLY A 429 22.59 17.39 -11.89
N LEU A 430 21.27 17.17 -11.90
CA LEU A 430 20.63 16.21 -11.00
C LEU A 430 20.88 14.77 -11.45
N GLU A 431 21.39 13.93 -10.55
CA GLU A 431 21.62 12.50 -10.77
C GLU A 431 20.51 11.67 -10.13
N LEU A 432 19.60 11.13 -10.95
CA LEU A 432 18.53 10.24 -10.45
C LEU A 432 19.04 8.79 -10.32
N ARG A 433 19.18 8.33 -9.08
CA ARG A 433 19.54 6.95 -8.73
C ARG A 433 18.30 6.17 -8.30
N GLU A 434 17.87 5.25 -9.15
CA GLU A 434 16.69 4.43 -8.88
C GLU A 434 17.04 3.25 -7.94
N PRO A 435 16.24 2.99 -6.90
CA PRO A 435 16.38 1.78 -6.12
C PRO A 435 16.03 0.56 -6.96
N ARG A 436 16.59 -0.61 -6.62
CA ARG A 436 16.26 -1.90 -7.26
C ARG A 436 14.74 -2.13 -7.31
N PHE A 437 14.07 -1.82 -6.21
CA PHE A 437 12.61 -1.84 -6.07
C PHE A 437 12.03 -0.46 -6.36
N ASN A 438 11.65 -0.22 -7.61
CA ASN A 438 11.00 1.00 -8.09
C ASN A 438 9.71 0.67 -8.87
N ARG A 439 8.96 1.71 -9.26
CA ARG A 439 7.66 1.64 -9.92
C ARG A 439 6.71 0.70 -9.17
N GLU A 440 6.06 -0.23 -9.86
CA GLU A 440 5.11 -1.17 -9.28
C GLU A 440 5.73 -2.05 -8.18
N ARG A 441 7.06 -2.22 -8.19
CA ARG A 441 7.84 -3.00 -7.22
C ARG A 441 8.27 -2.24 -5.98
N SER A 442 8.10 -0.92 -5.92
CA SER A 442 8.54 -0.10 -4.78
C SER A 442 8.00 -0.61 -3.45
N ARG A 443 8.83 -0.76 -2.39
CA ARG A 443 8.28 -1.10 -1.07
C ARG A 443 7.41 0.06 -0.57
N CYS A 444 6.31 -0.27 0.09
CA CYS A 444 5.42 0.74 0.68
C CYS A 444 6.17 1.57 1.72
N CYS A 445 5.85 2.87 1.81
CA CYS A 445 6.42 3.75 2.84
C CYS A 445 5.99 3.37 4.27
N GLY A 446 4.90 2.60 4.45
CA GLY A 446 4.36 2.23 5.75
C GLY A 446 3.24 3.14 6.28
N GLY A 447 3.10 4.37 5.76
CA GLY A 447 2.16 5.36 6.30
C GLY A 447 0.70 5.25 5.82
N GLY A 448 0.47 4.61 4.67
CA GLY A 448 -0.85 4.49 4.04
C GLY A 448 -1.82 3.55 4.76
N GLY A 449 -3.08 3.52 4.31
CA GLY A 449 -4.12 2.65 4.86
C GLY A 449 -4.50 2.93 6.32
N GLY A 450 -4.14 4.12 6.84
CA GLY A 450 -4.33 4.53 8.24
C GLY A 450 -3.34 3.93 9.24
N LEU A 451 -2.33 3.18 8.78
CA LEU A 451 -1.39 2.48 9.66
C LEU A 451 -0.57 3.44 10.52
N TRP A 452 -0.21 4.61 9.99
CA TRP A 452 0.54 5.63 10.72
C TRP A 452 -0.15 6.06 12.01
N ALA A 453 -1.48 6.22 11.98
CA ALA A 453 -2.28 6.61 13.14
C ALA A 453 -2.64 5.42 14.03
N TYR A 454 -2.84 4.22 13.44
CA TYR A 454 -3.30 3.04 14.17
C TYR A 454 -2.18 2.27 14.87
N LYS A 455 -1.07 1.99 14.17
CA LYS A 455 0.10 1.26 14.67
C LYS A 455 1.37 1.97 14.21
N ASN A 456 1.60 3.14 14.79
CA ASN A 456 2.67 4.05 14.38
C ASN A 456 4.07 3.40 14.34
N GLN A 457 4.40 2.60 15.35
CA GLN A 457 5.68 1.88 15.41
C GLN A 457 5.89 0.98 14.17
N VAL A 458 4.88 0.19 13.79
CA VAL A 458 4.92 -0.68 12.61
C VAL A 458 5.06 0.15 11.33
N SER A 459 4.37 1.29 11.25
CA SER A 459 4.49 2.23 10.13
C SER A 459 5.91 2.79 9.99
N MET A 460 6.54 3.18 11.10
CA MET A 460 7.91 3.72 11.11
C MET A 460 8.94 2.62 10.85
N ASP A 461 8.72 1.41 11.35
CA ASP A 461 9.59 0.26 11.06
C ASP A 461 9.59 -0.08 9.57
N ALA A 462 8.42 -0.01 8.91
CA ALA A 462 8.30 -0.16 7.46
C ALA A 462 9.06 0.94 6.70
N ALA A 463 8.93 2.21 7.10
CA ALA A 463 9.69 3.31 6.50
C ALA A 463 11.20 3.11 6.68
N SER A 464 11.64 2.73 7.87
CA SER A 464 13.04 2.49 8.19
C SER A 464 13.62 1.35 7.38
N LEU A 465 12.86 0.27 7.17
CA LEU A 465 13.28 -0.83 6.31
C LEU A 465 13.53 -0.33 4.88
N ARG A 466 12.62 0.47 4.32
CA ARG A 466 12.78 1.07 2.98
C ARG A 466 13.99 2.01 2.92
N LEU A 467 14.12 2.93 3.88
CA LEU A 467 15.21 3.91 3.93
C LEU A 467 16.58 3.22 4.04
N THR A 468 16.71 2.23 4.92
CA THR A 468 18.00 1.56 5.19
C THR A 468 18.36 0.51 4.15
N LYS A 469 17.39 -0.28 3.65
CA LYS A 469 17.68 -1.38 2.72
C LYS A 469 17.72 -0.95 1.27
N ASP A 470 16.83 -0.04 0.84
CA ASP A 470 16.71 0.27 -0.59
C ASP A 470 17.28 1.64 -0.95
N ILE A 471 17.35 2.59 -0.01
CA ILE A 471 17.76 3.98 -0.30
C ILE A 471 19.21 4.25 0.11
N GLN A 472 19.60 3.95 1.35
CA GLN A 472 20.97 4.18 1.84
C GLN A 472 22.08 3.60 0.95
N PRO A 473 21.95 2.37 0.39
CA PRO A 473 22.99 1.81 -0.48
C PRO A 473 23.23 2.61 -1.77
N LEU A 474 22.28 3.46 -2.18
CA LEU A 474 22.41 4.30 -3.37
C LEU A 474 23.29 5.53 -3.16
N ASN A 475 23.59 5.87 -1.89
CA ASN A 475 24.37 7.06 -1.53
C ASN A 475 23.84 8.33 -2.22
N VAL A 476 22.56 8.63 -1.98
CA VAL A 476 21.85 9.81 -2.47
C VAL A 476 21.77 10.87 -1.38
N ASP A 477 21.71 12.14 -1.78
CA ASP A 477 21.60 13.27 -0.86
C ASP A 477 20.15 13.41 -0.37
N LYS A 478 19.18 13.26 -1.29
CA LYS A 478 17.75 13.43 -1.00
C LYS A 478 16.91 12.24 -1.50
N LEU A 479 15.90 11.84 -0.71
CA LEU A 479 14.79 11.00 -1.13
C LEU A 479 13.60 11.88 -1.52
N VAL A 480 13.26 11.87 -2.81
CA VAL A 480 12.12 12.60 -3.36
C VAL A 480 10.87 11.73 -3.32
N THR A 481 9.74 12.30 -2.90
CA THR A 481 8.42 11.68 -3.01
C THR A 481 7.41 12.69 -3.55
N ALA A 482 6.31 12.22 -4.12
CA ALA A 482 5.23 13.07 -4.62
C ALA A 482 3.90 12.70 -3.92
N CYS A 483 3.96 12.58 -2.60
CA CYS A 483 2.85 12.15 -1.76
C CYS A 483 3.08 12.63 -0.31
N PRO A 484 2.22 13.50 0.23
CA PRO A 484 2.36 14.03 1.58
C PRO A 484 2.34 12.96 2.68
N ALA A 485 1.58 11.87 2.50
CA ALA A 485 1.56 10.77 3.47
C ALA A 485 2.89 9.98 3.50
N CYS A 486 3.49 9.77 2.31
CA CYS A 486 4.82 9.18 2.21
C CYS A 486 5.89 10.13 2.78
N TYR A 487 5.80 11.41 2.43
CA TYR A 487 6.69 12.46 2.92
C TYR A 487 6.68 12.51 4.45
N MET A 488 5.49 12.55 5.06
CA MET A 488 5.30 12.52 6.50
C MET A 488 5.97 11.32 7.17
N ASN A 489 5.68 10.11 6.70
CA ASN A 489 6.20 8.92 7.36
C ASN A 489 7.72 8.80 7.23
N PHE A 490 8.27 9.08 6.04
CA PHE A 490 9.72 9.04 5.85
C PHE A 490 10.43 10.14 6.62
N LYS A 491 9.94 11.39 6.56
CA LYS A 491 10.56 12.53 7.26
C LYS A 491 10.63 12.29 8.76
N TYR A 492 9.52 11.91 9.39
CA TYR A 492 9.51 11.64 10.83
C TYR A 492 10.34 10.41 11.20
N THR A 493 10.33 9.36 10.39
CA THR A 493 11.16 8.17 10.64
C THR A 493 12.65 8.47 10.52
N ALA A 494 13.05 9.25 9.51
CA ALA A 494 14.45 9.63 9.32
C ALA A 494 14.96 10.46 10.49
N LEU A 495 14.15 11.40 10.99
CA LEU A 495 14.47 12.20 12.17
C LEU A 495 14.54 11.36 13.45
N ASP A 496 13.50 10.57 13.74
CA ASP A 496 13.41 9.71 14.93
C ASP A 496 14.57 8.72 15.03
N ARG A 497 14.96 8.12 13.90
CA ARG A 497 16.03 7.11 13.83
C ARG A 497 17.39 7.66 13.46
N SER A 498 17.53 8.98 13.36
CA SER A 498 18.78 9.65 12.97
C SER A 498 19.40 9.08 11.68
N LEU A 499 18.56 8.80 10.68
CA LEU A 499 19.02 8.25 9.40
C LEU A 499 19.58 9.38 8.51
N PRO A 500 20.74 9.18 7.86
CA PRO A 500 21.39 10.21 7.03
C PRO A 500 20.75 10.31 5.64
N VAL A 501 19.45 10.59 5.57
CA VAL A 501 18.72 10.80 4.31
C VAL A 501 17.76 11.97 4.50
N GLU A 502 17.96 13.03 3.73
CA GLU A 502 17.00 14.12 3.65
C GLU A 502 15.79 13.68 2.81
N VAL A 503 14.58 14.01 3.25
CA VAL A 503 13.35 13.70 2.51
C VAL A 503 12.75 15.02 2.04
N ILE A 504 12.38 15.10 0.76
CA ILE A 504 11.84 16.31 0.13
C ILE A 504 10.66 15.96 -0.78
N ASP A 505 9.66 16.85 -0.88
CA ASP A 505 8.61 16.70 -1.88
C ASP A 505 9.11 17.10 -3.29
N LEU A 506 8.55 16.47 -4.32
CA LEU A 506 8.86 16.77 -5.71
C LEU A 506 8.67 18.26 -6.04
N ALA A 507 7.61 18.90 -5.56
CA ALA A 507 7.35 20.31 -5.85
C ALA A 507 8.39 21.24 -5.20
N GLU A 508 8.82 20.94 -3.97
CA GLU A 508 9.85 21.70 -3.27
C GLU A 508 11.19 21.65 -4.04
N LEU A 509 11.62 20.46 -4.48
CA LEU A 509 12.86 20.30 -5.24
C LEU A 509 12.82 20.98 -6.61
N VAL A 510 11.68 20.93 -7.30
CA VAL A 510 11.53 21.61 -8.59
C VAL A 510 11.56 23.12 -8.42
N LEU A 511 10.94 23.65 -7.35
CA LEU A 511 11.02 25.07 -7.05
C LEU A 511 12.46 25.50 -6.72
N GLU A 512 13.19 24.71 -5.93
CA GLU A 512 14.63 24.94 -5.65
C GLU A 512 15.41 25.12 -6.97
N ALA A 513 15.19 24.24 -7.95
CA ALA A 513 15.83 24.32 -9.25
C ALA A 513 15.42 25.57 -10.05
N VAL A 514 14.13 25.86 -10.16
CA VAL A 514 13.62 27.02 -10.92
C VAL A 514 14.11 28.35 -10.34
N GLN A 515 14.22 28.45 -9.01
CA GLN A 515 14.72 29.67 -8.36
C GLN A 515 16.22 29.88 -8.56
N VAL A 516 17.00 28.83 -8.79
CA VAL A 516 18.41 28.96 -9.18
C VAL A 516 18.54 29.62 -10.55
N GLU A 517 17.68 29.24 -11.51
CA GLU A 517 17.68 29.86 -12.85
C GLU A 517 17.37 31.36 -12.77
N GLN A 518 16.32 31.74 -12.03
CA GLN A 518 15.93 33.14 -11.86
C GLN A 518 16.99 34.02 -11.18
N LYS A 519 17.96 33.43 -10.47
CA LYS A 519 19.09 34.16 -9.87
C LYS A 519 20.27 34.32 -10.83
N ASN A 520 20.36 33.45 -11.85
CA ASN A 520 21.48 33.40 -12.79
C ASN A 520 21.18 34.08 -14.13
N GLY A 521 19.90 34.23 -14.50
CA GLY A 521 19.42 35.04 -15.63
C GLY A 521 18.95 36.41 -15.21
#